data_AF-A0A2V6VGB1-F1
#
_entry.id   AF-A0A2V6VGB1-F1
#
_cell.length_a   1.000
_cell.length_b   1.000
_cell.length_c   1.000
_cell.angle_alpha   90.00
_cell.angle_beta   90.00
_cell.angle_gamma   90.00
#
_symmetry.space_group_name_H-M   'P 1'
#
loop_
_entity.id
_entity.type
_entity.pdbx_description
1 polymer ?
#
loop_
_entity_poly.entity_id
_entity_poly.type
_entity_poly.pdbx_seq_one_letter_code
_entity_poly.pdbx_strand_id
1 'polypeptide(L)'
;MPNLDSYRTILAGSVVFKGLTAPDLDAVLSAAELLPRKPKDLILSEGSPTDGLYVVLEGEVEVFLPERAGSGAHRPSRIRLNRLGPGRCLGEYGVIDDQPSSASAEALTPAKLCFLSKAEFRRLVERHDRLGRIVYANLLRYLVSRLRGKDKELDIFLLAEK
;
A
#
# COMPACT_ATOMS: atom_id res chain seq x y z
N MET A 1 -8.20 -17.54 17.14
CA MET A 1 -7.38 -16.84 16.13
C MET A 1 -8.01 -15.48 15.89
N PRO A 2 -7.25 -14.37 15.79
CA PRO A 2 -7.86 -13.09 15.43
C PRO A 2 -8.65 -13.26 14.12
N ASN A 3 -9.86 -12.71 14.10
CA ASN A 3 -10.97 -13.22 13.29
C ASN A 3 -10.70 -13.09 11.78
N LEU A 4 -10.51 -14.22 11.08
CA LEU A 4 -10.31 -14.27 9.62
C LEU A 4 -11.46 -13.59 8.87
N ASP A 5 -12.68 -13.61 9.43
CA ASP A 5 -13.85 -12.92 8.86
C ASP A 5 -13.73 -11.40 8.95
N SER A 6 -13.07 -10.90 10.01
CA SER A 6 -12.76 -9.47 10.14
C SER A 6 -11.77 -9.05 9.06
N TYR A 7 -10.70 -9.81 8.84
CA TYR A 7 -9.73 -9.50 7.78
C TYR A 7 -10.34 -9.62 6.39
N ARG A 8 -11.18 -10.63 6.15
CA ARG A 8 -11.96 -10.72 4.92
C ARG A 8 -12.79 -9.46 4.70
N THR A 9 -13.49 -8.97 5.72
CA THR A 9 -14.31 -7.75 5.65
C THR A 9 -13.47 -6.53 5.29
N ILE A 10 -12.30 -6.38 5.91
CA ILE A 10 -11.38 -5.27 5.64
C ILE A 10 -10.82 -5.36 4.22
N LEU A 11 -10.41 -6.55 3.76
CA LEU A 11 -9.94 -6.75 2.40
C LEU A 11 -11.06 -6.47 1.39
N ALA A 12 -12.29 -6.92 1.65
CA ALA A 12 -13.46 -6.63 0.81
C ALA A 12 -13.76 -5.12 0.68
N GLY A 13 -13.43 -4.33 1.72
CA GLY A 13 -13.53 -2.87 1.70
C GLY A 13 -12.27 -2.14 1.19
N SER A 14 -11.17 -2.86 0.97
CA SER A 14 -9.88 -2.27 0.65
C SER A 14 -9.84 -1.63 -0.73
N VAL A 15 -8.94 -0.67 -0.91
CA VAL A 15 -8.75 0.03 -2.20
C VAL A 15 -8.37 -0.90 -3.35
N VAL A 16 -7.76 -2.05 -3.05
CA VAL A 16 -7.23 -2.99 -4.05
C VAL A 16 -8.16 -4.20 -4.29
N PHE A 17 -8.83 -4.72 -3.25
CA PHE A 17 -9.64 -5.95 -3.34
C PHE A 17 -11.15 -5.71 -3.30
N LYS A 18 -11.62 -4.46 -3.31
CA LYS A 18 -13.05 -4.15 -3.36
C LYS A 18 -13.73 -4.80 -4.56
N GLY A 19 -14.82 -5.52 -4.31
CA GLY A 19 -15.62 -6.21 -5.34
C GLY A 19 -15.19 -7.65 -5.62
N LEU A 20 -14.15 -8.15 -4.94
CA LEU A 20 -13.83 -9.58 -4.91
C LEU A 20 -14.89 -10.37 -4.12
N THR A 21 -15.13 -11.61 -4.53
CA THR A 21 -16.05 -12.51 -3.83
C THR A 21 -15.41 -13.10 -2.58
N ALA A 22 -16.20 -13.75 -1.72
CA ALA A 22 -15.65 -14.44 -0.57
C ALA A 22 -14.56 -15.48 -0.96
N PRO A 23 -14.75 -16.37 -1.96
CA PRO A 23 -13.69 -17.27 -2.43
C PRO A 23 -12.44 -16.55 -2.96
N ASP A 24 -12.61 -15.44 -3.67
CA ASP A 24 -11.47 -14.63 -4.16
C ASP A 24 -10.64 -14.08 -2.98
N LEU A 25 -11.32 -13.61 -1.92
CA LEU A 25 -10.66 -13.09 -0.72
C LEU A 25 -10.00 -14.19 0.12
N ASP A 26 -10.54 -15.41 0.12
CA ASP A 26 -9.90 -16.58 0.73
C ASP A 26 -8.61 -16.95 0.02
N ALA A 27 -8.60 -16.89 -1.31
CA ALA A 27 -7.39 -17.12 -2.10
C ALA A 27 -6.32 -16.06 -1.78
N VAL A 28 -6.71 -14.79 -1.65
CA VAL A 28 -5.82 -13.71 -1.21
C VAL A 28 -5.25 -13.98 0.18
N LEU A 29 -6.09 -14.31 1.16
CA LEU A 29 -5.66 -14.57 2.53
C LEU A 29 -4.76 -15.81 2.64
N SER A 30 -5.01 -16.82 1.80
CA SER A 30 -4.23 -18.06 1.78
C SER A 30 -2.85 -17.88 1.14
N ALA A 31 -2.71 -16.94 0.21
CA ALA A 31 -1.42 -16.59 -0.42
C ALA A 31 -0.64 -15.52 0.36
N ALA A 32 -1.28 -14.87 1.34
CA ALA A 32 -0.70 -13.77 2.09
C ALA A 32 -0.08 -14.20 3.42
N GLU A 33 0.91 -13.44 3.88
CA GLU A 33 1.45 -13.51 5.23
C GLU A 33 0.85 -12.39 6.10
N LEU A 34 0.51 -12.73 7.35
CA LEU A 34 0.06 -11.74 8.34
C LEU A 34 1.24 -11.22 9.14
N LEU A 35 1.63 -9.98 8.91
CA LEU A 35 2.83 -9.39 9.49
C LEU A 35 2.45 -8.44 10.64
N PRO A 36 2.76 -8.79 11.91
CA PRO A 36 2.66 -7.84 13.01
C PRO A 36 3.79 -6.81 12.93
N ARG A 37 3.49 -5.56 13.29
CA ARG A 37 4.44 -4.45 13.35
C ARG A 37 4.23 -3.65 14.62
N LYS A 38 5.34 -3.30 15.28
CA LYS A 38 5.37 -2.38 16.41
C LYS A 38 5.48 -0.94 15.89
N PRO A 39 5.06 0.07 16.68
CA PRO A 39 5.35 1.45 16.35
C PRO A 39 6.83 1.65 15.99
N LYS A 40 7.08 2.41 14.92
CA LYS A 40 8.39 2.70 14.31
C LYS A 40 9.04 1.54 13.54
N ASP A 41 8.41 0.37 13.44
CA ASP A 41 8.91 -0.66 12.53
C ASP A 41 8.79 -0.16 11.09
N LEU A 42 9.91 -0.18 10.37
CA LEU A 42 9.97 0.19 8.97
C LEU A 42 9.34 -0.93 8.12
N ILE A 43 8.45 -0.53 7.21
CA ILE A 43 7.72 -1.43 6.30
C ILE A 43 8.27 -1.28 4.88
N LEU A 44 8.52 -0.05 4.44
CA LEU A 44 9.16 0.27 3.17
C LEU A 44 10.24 1.33 3.39
N SER A 45 11.27 1.30 2.55
CA SER A 45 12.36 2.27 2.54
C SER A 45 12.45 2.94 1.17
N GLU A 46 12.44 4.27 1.13
CA GLU A 46 12.59 5.04 -0.12
C GLU A 46 13.86 4.62 -0.88
N GLY A 47 13.71 4.31 -2.17
CA GLY A 47 14.79 3.90 -3.06
C GLY A 47 15.20 2.43 -2.92
N SER A 48 14.62 1.68 -1.98
CA SER A 48 14.86 0.25 -1.84
C SER A 48 13.87 -0.55 -2.70
N PRO A 49 14.26 -1.73 -3.21
CA PRO A 49 13.34 -2.65 -3.88
C PRO A 49 12.06 -2.88 -3.06
N THR A 50 10.93 -3.00 -3.74
CA THR A 50 9.66 -3.35 -3.10
C THR A 50 9.42 -4.85 -3.18
N ASP A 51 9.22 -5.48 -2.02
CA ASP A 51 9.11 -6.93 -1.90
C ASP A 51 7.69 -7.46 -2.20
N GLY A 52 6.70 -6.58 -2.15
CA GLY A 52 5.31 -6.94 -2.39
C GLY A 52 4.31 -5.85 -2.03
N LEU A 53 3.04 -6.25 -2.01
CA LEU A 53 1.90 -5.42 -1.67
C LEU A 53 1.54 -5.64 -0.21
N TYR A 54 1.34 -4.55 0.54
CA TYR A 54 0.85 -4.59 1.90
C TYR A 54 -0.53 -3.95 1.97
N VAL A 55 -1.45 -4.55 2.71
CA VAL A 55 -2.73 -3.94 3.09
C VAL A 55 -2.80 -3.84 4.60
N VAL A 56 -3.10 -2.66 5.12
CA VAL A 56 -3.28 -2.46 6.56
C VAL A 56 -4.55 -3.17 6.99
N LEU A 57 -4.44 -4.08 7.95
CA LEU A 57 -5.58 -4.77 8.57
C LEU A 57 -5.94 -4.12 9.91
N GLU A 58 -4.94 -3.73 10.69
CA GLU A 58 -5.11 -3.11 12.00
C GLU A 58 -4.06 -2.00 12.18
N GLY A 59 -4.40 -0.99 12.97
CA GLY A 59 -3.50 0.12 13.29
C GLY A 59 -3.32 1.12 12.15
N GLU A 60 -2.24 1.89 12.23
CA GLU A 60 -1.95 2.99 11.33
C GLU A 60 -0.49 2.98 10.88
N VAL A 61 -0.27 3.33 9.62
CA VAL A 61 1.05 3.42 8.99
C VAL A 61 1.23 4.84 8.44
N GLU A 62 2.39 5.45 8.68
CA GLU A 62 2.76 6.71 8.04
C GLU A 62 3.59 6.45 6.80
N VAL A 63 3.28 7.15 5.71
CA VAL A 63 4.10 7.24 4.51
C VAL A 63 4.81 8.58 4.51
N PHE A 64 6.12 8.58 4.31
CA PHE A 64 6.95 9.78 4.44
C PHE A 64 8.17 9.75 3.52
N LEU A 65 8.72 10.93 3.25
CA LEU A 65 10.04 11.10 2.69
C LEU A 65 11.02 11.38 3.84
N PRO A 66 12.05 10.54 4.07
CA PRO A 66 13.07 10.80 5.06
C PRO A 66 13.91 12.04 4.70
N GLU A 67 14.55 12.60 5.73
CA GLU A 67 15.56 13.65 5.58
C GLU A 67 16.76 13.15 4.76
N ARG A 68 17.10 11.86 4.89
CA ARG A 68 18.11 11.17 4.09
C ARG A 68 17.50 9.92 3.48
N ALA A 69 17.38 9.90 2.16
CA ALA A 69 16.84 8.77 1.43
C ALA A 69 17.91 7.72 1.12
N GLY A 70 17.50 6.46 0.94
CA GLY A 70 18.38 5.41 0.45
C GLY A 70 18.91 5.67 -0.97
N SER A 71 18.21 6.52 -1.73
CA SER A 71 18.63 7.01 -3.06
C SER A 71 19.75 8.07 -3.01
N GLY A 72 20.15 8.54 -1.83
CA GLY A 72 21.13 9.63 -1.65
C GLY A 72 20.52 11.04 -1.63
N ALA A 73 19.21 11.19 -1.81
CA ALA A 73 18.54 12.48 -1.68
C ALA A 73 18.61 13.00 -0.23
N HIS A 74 18.89 14.29 -0.06
CA HIS A 74 18.89 14.98 1.23
C HIS A 74 17.86 16.10 1.24
N ARG A 75 16.98 16.08 2.25
CA ARG A 75 15.89 17.04 2.44
C ARG A 75 16.13 17.80 3.75
N PRO A 76 15.61 19.02 3.91
CA PRO A 76 15.80 19.79 5.14
C PRO A 76 15.10 19.17 6.36
N SER A 77 14.07 18.35 6.15
CA SER A 77 13.36 17.63 7.21
C SER A 77 12.57 16.45 6.65
N ARG A 78 12.04 15.60 7.54
CA ARG A 78 11.08 14.53 7.19
C ARG A 78 9.77 15.16 6.70
N ILE A 79 9.30 14.71 5.53
CA ILE A 79 8.05 15.18 4.94
C ILE A 79 7.01 14.06 5.06
N ARG A 80 5.93 14.29 5.82
CA ARG A 80 4.81 13.35 5.90
C ARG A 80 3.97 13.45 4.63
N LEU A 81 3.76 12.32 3.95
CA LEU A 81 2.97 12.26 2.72
C LEU A 81 1.56 11.75 2.96
N ASN A 82 1.38 10.76 3.85
CA ASN A 82 0.07 10.17 4.08
C ASN A 82 0.01 9.38 5.40
N ARG A 83 -1.21 9.12 5.86
CA ARG A 83 -1.53 8.17 6.94
C ARG A 83 -2.48 7.10 6.40
N LEU A 84 -2.10 5.84 6.56
CA LEU A 84 -2.84 4.69 6.06
C LEU A 84 -3.42 3.91 7.24
N GLY A 85 -4.75 3.79 7.27
CA GLY A 85 -5.47 2.90 8.19
C GLY A 85 -6.00 1.65 7.50
N PRO A 86 -6.85 0.85 8.16
CA PRO A 86 -7.37 -0.40 7.63
C PRO A 86 -7.97 -0.30 6.22
N GLY A 87 -7.66 -1.26 5.36
CA GLY A 87 -8.10 -1.32 3.96
C GLY A 87 -7.29 -0.45 2.98
N ARG A 88 -6.35 0.37 3.47
CA ARG A 88 -5.39 1.08 2.62
C ARG A 88 -4.18 0.19 2.32
N CYS A 89 -3.60 0.36 1.14
CA CYS A 89 -2.43 -0.40 0.71
C CYS A 89 -1.18 0.47 0.48
N LEU A 90 -0.02 -0.17 0.50
CA LEU A 90 1.30 0.39 0.18
C LEU A 90 2.17 -0.66 -0.53
N GLY A 91 3.19 -0.20 -1.24
CA GLY A 91 4.05 -1.05 -2.09
C GLY A 91 3.44 -1.33 -3.47
N GLU A 92 2.30 -0.71 -3.76
CA GLU A 92 1.55 -0.94 -5.00
C GLU A 92 2.28 -0.45 -6.25
N TYR A 93 3.15 0.57 -6.14
CA TYR A 93 3.94 1.06 -7.28
C TYR A 93 4.91 -0.03 -7.73
N GLY A 94 5.83 -0.42 -6.83
CA GLY A 94 6.87 -1.39 -7.16
C GLY A 94 6.35 -2.77 -7.54
N VAL A 95 5.15 -3.16 -7.10
CA VAL A 95 4.48 -4.39 -7.57
C VAL A 95 4.01 -4.28 -9.03
N ILE A 96 3.58 -3.09 -9.45
CA ILE A 96 3.04 -2.83 -10.79
C ILE A 96 4.14 -2.53 -11.81
N ASP A 97 5.13 -1.71 -11.46
CA ASP A 97 6.13 -1.17 -12.41
C ASP A 97 7.56 -1.68 -12.19
N ASP A 98 7.77 -2.57 -11.22
CA ASP A 98 9.06 -3.11 -10.82
C ASP A 98 10.10 -2.06 -10.36
N GLN A 99 9.68 -0.84 -10.04
CA GLN A 99 10.57 0.21 -9.54
C GLN A 99 10.78 0.13 -8.03
N PRO A 100 11.87 0.72 -7.51
CA PRO A 100 12.06 0.90 -6.07
C PRO A 100 10.94 1.72 -5.42
N SER A 101 10.80 1.56 -4.11
CA SER A 101 9.78 2.25 -3.32
C SER A 101 9.95 3.78 -3.43
N SER A 102 8.88 4.48 -3.80
CA SER A 102 8.92 5.95 -3.99
C SER A 102 8.97 6.75 -2.68
N ALA A 103 8.77 6.09 -1.55
CA ALA A 103 8.70 6.69 -0.22
C ALA A 103 8.98 5.62 0.85
N SER A 104 9.32 6.07 2.05
CA SER A 104 9.38 5.20 3.22
C SER A 104 8.01 5.06 3.87
N ALA A 105 7.81 3.97 4.60
CA ALA A 105 6.63 3.77 5.41
C ALA A 105 6.97 3.07 6.73
N GLU A 106 6.39 3.52 7.84
CA GLU A 106 6.58 2.91 9.15
C GLU A 106 5.25 2.82 9.91
N ALA A 107 5.12 1.84 10.80
CA ALA A 107 3.95 1.74 11.65
C ALA A 107 3.92 2.89 12.68
N LEU A 108 2.80 3.60 12.80
CA LEU A 108 2.60 4.64 13.83
C LEU A 108 2.07 4.05 15.13
N THR A 109 1.20 3.05 15.03
CA THR A 109 0.63 2.30 16.14
C THR A 109 1.05 0.83 16.02
N PRO A 110 0.79 -0.03 17.03
CA PRO A 110 0.77 -1.46 16.77
C PRO A 110 -0.13 -1.73 15.57
N ALA A 111 0.39 -2.45 14.59
CA ALA A 111 -0.26 -2.66 13.32
C ALA A 111 -0.17 -4.13 12.90
N LYS A 112 -1.10 -4.54 12.05
CA LYS A 112 -1.05 -5.82 11.36
C LYS A 112 -1.29 -5.62 9.89
N LEU A 113 -0.44 -6.21 9.07
CA LEU A 113 -0.48 -6.08 7.63
C LEU A 113 -0.80 -7.43 6.99
N CYS A 114 -1.63 -7.43 5.96
CA CYS A 114 -1.73 -8.51 4.99
C CYS A 114 -0.64 -8.25 3.94
N PHE A 115 0.34 -9.14 3.84
CA PHE A 115 1.45 -9.03 2.89
C PHE A 115 1.34 -10.08 1.80
N LEU A 116 1.31 -9.63 0.55
CA LEU A 116 1.47 -10.49 -0.62
C LEU A 116 2.81 -10.18 -1.26
N SER A 117 3.70 -11.17 -1.34
CA SER A 117 4.93 -11.02 -2.12
C SER A 117 4.60 -10.70 -3.58
N LYS A 118 5.53 -10.04 -4.29
CA LYS A 118 5.36 -9.76 -5.72
C LYS A 118 5.02 -11.02 -6.53
N ALA A 119 5.64 -12.16 -6.19
CA ALA A 119 5.39 -13.43 -6.85
C ALA A 119 3.97 -13.96 -6.61
N GLU A 120 3.47 -13.91 -5.37
CA GLU A 120 2.10 -14.34 -5.05
C GLU A 120 1.06 -13.38 -5.61
N PHE A 121 1.32 -12.08 -5.61
CA PHE A 121 0.45 -11.09 -6.25
C PHE A 121 0.27 -11.40 -7.74
N ARG A 122 1.38 -11.58 -8.48
CA ARG A 122 1.35 -11.94 -9.91
C ARG A 122 0.58 -13.25 -10.14
N ARG A 123 0.90 -14.27 -9.35
CA ARG A 123 0.22 -15.57 -9.42
C ARG A 123 -1.29 -15.43 -9.22
N LEU A 124 -1.74 -14.64 -8.26
CA LEU A 124 -3.17 -14.42 -8.00
C LEU A 124 -3.88 -13.73 -9.17
N VAL A 125 -3.30 -12.65 -9.69
CA VAL A 125 -3.94 -11.87 -10.76
C VAL A 125 -3.86 -12.54 -12.13
N GLU A 126 -2.86 -13.38 -12.37
CA GLU A 126 -2.69 -14.13 -13.63
C GLU A 126 -3.48 -15.43 -13.67
N ARG A 127 -3.67 -16.13 -12.54
CA ARG A 127 -4.43 -17.40 -12.51
C ARG A 127 -5.94 -17.22 -12.59
N HIS A 128 -6.43 -16.03 -12.27
CA HIS A 128 -7.86 -15.78 -12.11
C HIS A 128 -8.27 -14.52 -12.89
N ASP A 129 -8.62 -14.66 -14.17
CA ASP A 129 -8.96 -13.55 -15.07
C ASP A 129 -9.89 -12.50 -14.46
N ARG A 130 -10.95 -12.96 -13.78
CA ARG A 130 -11.92 -12.06 -13.14
C ARG A 130 -11.31 -11.31 -11.95
N LEU A 131 -10.57 -12.00 -11.08
CA LEU A 131 -9.90 -11.40 -9.91
C LEU A 131 -8.86 -10.39 -10.38
N GLY A 132 -7.98 -10.79 -11.31
CA GLY A 132 -6.95 -9.92 -11.87
C GLY A 132 -7.54 -8.65 -12.49
N ARG A 133 -8.59 -8.76 -13.30
CA ARG A 133 -9.30 -7.60 -13.88
C ARG A 133 -9.82 -6.66 -12.81
N ILE A 134 -10.44 -7.17 -11.74
CA ILE A 134 -10.97 -6.34 -10.64
C ILE A 134 -9.82 -5.65 -9.91
N VAL A 135 -8.77 -6.38 -9.55
CA VAL A 135 -7.60 -5.85 -8.83
C VAL A 135 -6.89 -4.77 -9.63
N TYR A 136 -6.58 -5.02 -10.91
CA TYR A 136 -5.94 -4.02 -11.76
C TYR A 136 -6.84 -2.79 -12.00
N ALA A 137 -8.14 -2.97 -12.21
CA ALA A 137 -9.06 -1.84 -12.35
C ALA A 137 -9.15 -0.99 -11.07
N ASN A 138 -9.11 -1.64 -9.90
CA ASN A 138 -9.09 -0.98 -8.61
C ASN A 138 -7.79 -0.19 -8.39
N LEU A 139 -6.64 -0.80 -8.68
CA LEU A 139 -5.34 -0.12 -8.61
C LEU A 139 -5.28 1.05 -9.58
N LEU A 140 -5.69 0.89 -10.85
CA LEU A 140 -5.72 1.99 -11.82
C LEU A 140 -6.55 3.17 -11.31
N ARG A 141 -7.77 2.91 -10.81
CA ARG A 141 -8.63 3.95 -10.22
C ARG A 141 -7.97 4.63 -9.01
N TYR A 142 -7.35 3.84 -8.13
CA TYR A 142 -6.65 4.34 -6.95
C TYR A 142 -5.46 5.25 -7.33
N LEU A 143 -4.62 4.79 -8.25
CA LEU A 143 -3.43 5.51 -8.72
C LEU A 143 -3.79 6.82 -9.42
N VAL A 144 -4.81 6.80 -10.30
CA VAL A 144 -5.32 8.02 -10.97
C VAL A 144 -5.88 9.01 -9.96
N SER A 145 -6.63 8.54 -8.95
CA SER A 145 -7.15 9.39 -7.88
C SER A 145 -6.02 10.04 -7.08
N ARG A 146 -4.99 9.25 -6.73
CA ARG A 146 -3.80 9.72 -6.01
C ARG A 146 -3.01 10.76 -6.81
N LEU A 147 -2.82 10.54 -8.12
CA LEU A 147 -2.16 11.49 -9.01
C LEU A 147 -2.91 12.83 -9.05
N ARG A 148 -4.22 12.79 -9.30
CA ARG A 148 -5.08 13.98 -9.31
C ARG A 148 -5.10 14.71 -7.97
N GLY A 149 -4.97 13.99 -6.85
CA GLY A 149 -4.83 14.59 -5.52
C GLY A 149 -3.53 15.38 -5.38
N LYS A 150 -2.41 14.79 -5.82
CA LYS A 150 -1.10 15.45 -5.82
C LYS A 150 -1.05 16.68 -6.72
N ASP A 151 -1.63 16.61 -7.92
CA ASP A 151 -1.64 17.75 -8.85
C ASP A 151 -2.36 18.96 -8.23
N LYS A 152 -3.49 18.74 -7.53
CA LYS A 152 -4.22 19.80 -6.83
C LYS A 152 -3.44 20.42 -5.67
N GLU A 153 -2.67 19.63 -4.93
CA GLU A 153 -1.80 20.16 -3.86
C GLU A 153 -0.72 21.06 -4.45
N LEU A 154 -0.09 20.64 -5.56
CA LEU A 154 0.90 21.45 -6.27
C LEU A 154 0.31 22.77 -6.80
N ASP A 155 -0.90 22.74 -7.36
CA ASP A 155 -1.60 23.94 -7.81
C ASP A 155 -1.82 24.94 -6.65
N ILE A 156 -2.19 24.45 -5.46
CA ILE A 156 -2.37 25.30 -4.27
C ILE A 156 -1.05 25.96 -3.86
N PHE A 157 0.06 25.21 -3.84
CA PHE A 157 1.37 25.77 -3.49
C PHE A 157 1.81 26.84 -4.50
N LEU A 158 1.65 26.60 -5.80
CA LEU A 158 2.01 27.57 -6.86
C LEU A 158 1.14 28.83 -6.84
N LEU A 159 -0.10 28.73 -6.37
CA LEU A 159 -1.01 29.88 -6.23
C LEU A 159 -0.75 30.68 -4.94
N ALA A 160 -0.22 30.05 -3.88
CA ALA A 160 0.09 30.70 -2.61
C ALA A 160 1.42 31.49 -2.62
N GLU A 161 2.28 31.28 -3.62
CA GLU A 161 3.54 32.04 -3.83
C GLU A 161 3.35 33.30 -4.71
N LYS A 162 2.11 33.69 -5.02
CA LYS A 162 1.75 34.96 -5.68
C LYS A 162 1.05 35.90 -4.71
#